data_AF-A0A532ALK4-F1
#
_entry.id   AF-A0A532ALK4-F1
#
_cell.length_a   1.000
_cell.length_b   1.000
_cell.length_c   1.000
_cell.angle_alpha   90.00
_cell.angle_beta   90.00
_cell.angle_gamma   90.00
#
_symmetry.space_group_name_H-M   'P 1'
#
loop_
_entity.id
_entity.type
_entity.pdbx_description
1 polymer ?
#
loop_
_entity_poly.entity_id
_entity_poly.type
_entity_poly.pdbx_seq_one_letter_code
_entity_poly.pdbx_strand_id
1 'polypeptide(L)'
;MSAKRSGARSKRSQRISEWLQPVQEPRSEPPLSRERIVATAVELLDARGVDGLTMRGLADRLGSGVMSLYWHVDNKEDVFDLALDSVLEYRGSPQI
;
A
#
# COMPACT_ATOMS: atom_id res chain seq x y z
N MET A 1 -73.62 -2.89 -10.12
CA MET A 1 -72.96 -3.02 -8.79
C MET A 1 -71.50 -3.38 -9.06
N SER A 2 -70.58 -2.41 -9.01
CA SER A 2 -69.54 -2.24 -7.96
C SER A 2 -68.72 -3.50 -7.67
N ALA A 3 -67.39 -3.52 -7.66
CA ALA A 3 -66.35 -2.50 -7.79
C ALA A 3 -64.96 -3.19 -7.94
N LYS A 4 -64.01 -2.51 -8.60
CA LYS A 4 -62.60 -2.24 -8.20
C LYS A 4 -61.82 -3.36 -7.45
N ARG A 5 -60.57 -3.72 -7.79
CA ARG A 5 -59.35 -2.88 -7.93
C ARG A 5 -58.14 -3.82 -8.17
N SER A 6 -57.17 -3.38 -9.00
CA SER A 6 -55.71 -3.32 -8.73
C SER A 6 -54.99 -4.54 -8.12
N GLY A 7 -53.84 -5.01 -8.59
CA GLY A 7 -52.84 -4.41 -9.45
C GLY A 7 -51.47 -5.05 -9.21
N ALA A 8 -50.63 -4.95 -10.23
CA ALA A 8 -49.16 -4.88 -10.23
C ALA A 8 -48.37 -5.30 -8.97
N ARG A 9 -47.56 -6.37 -9.09
CA ARG A 9 -46.13 -6.36 -8.70
C ARG A 9 -45.43 -7.68 -9.02
N SER A 10 -44.70 -7.71 -10.14
CA SER A 10 -43.57 -8.62 -10.30
C SER A 10 -42.45 -7.91 -11.07
N LYS A 11 -41.82 -6.92 -10.41
CA LYS A 11 -40.62 -6.21 -10.88
C LYS A 11 -39.76 -5.67 -9.73
N ARG A 12 -39.95 -6.17 -8.50
CA ARG A 12 -39.23 -5.67 -7.31
C ARG A 12 -38.05 -6.54 -6.90
N SER A 13 -38.07 -7.84 -7.20
CA SER A 13 -37.00 -8.77 -6.80
C SER A 13 -35.77 -8.75 -7.69
N GLN A 14 -35.86 -8.27 -8.94
CA GLN A 14 -34.70 -8.25 -9.86
C GLN A 14 -33.77 -7.04 -9.64
N ARG A 15 -34.22 -5.98 -8.97
CA ARG A 15 -33.41 -4.76 -8.75
C ARG A 15 -32.49 -4.82 -7.53
N ILE A 16 -32.62 -5.85 -6.69
CA ILE A 16 -31.85 -5.96 -5.43
C ILE A 16 -30.55 -6.74 -5.66
N SER A 17 -30.50 -7.62 -6.66
CA SER A 17 -29.32 -8.43 -7.00
C SER A 17 -28.23 -7.67 -7.77
N GLU A 18 -28.49 -6.45 -8.25
CA GLU A 18 -27.52 -5.66 -9.03
C GLU A 18 -26.61 -4.75 -8.18
N TRP A 19 -26.81 -4.69 -6.85
CA TRP A 19 -26.10 -3.75 -5.97
C TRP A 19 -25.29 -4.41 -4.86
N LEU A 20 -24.97 -5.70 -4.98
CA LEU A 20 -23.94 -6.33 -4.15
C LEU A 20 -22.59 -6.14 -4.85
N GLN A 21 -22.11 -4.90 -4.83
CA GLN A 21 -20.70 -4.61 -5.08
C GLN A 21 -19.87 -5.55 -4.18
N PRO A 22 -18.86 -6.27 -4.69
CA PRO A 22 -17.94 -6.97 -3.81
C PRO A 22 -17.31 -5.89 -2.93
N VAL A 23 -17.55 -5.98 -1.62
CA VAL A 23 -16.86 -5.16 -0.64
C VAL A 23 -15.38 -5.39 -0.94
N GLN A 24 -14.70 -4.38 -1.48
CA GLN A 24 -13.27 -4.44 -1.66
C GLN A 24 -12.72 -4.69 -0.27
N GLU A 25 -12.23 -5.91 -0.02
CA GLU A 25 -11.54 -6.20 1.21
C GLU A 25 -10.49 -5.12 1.40
N PRO A 26 -10.39 -4.53 2.60
CA PRO A 26 -9.36 -3.53 2.85
C PRO A 26 -8.04 -4.17 2.41
N ARG A 27 -7.43 -3.61 1.36
CA ARG A 27 -6.10 -4.03 0.95
C ARG A 27 -5.20 -3.62 2.11
N SER A 28 -5.01 -4.53 3.05
CA SER A 28 -4.04 -4.35 4.12
C SER A 28 -2.73 -4.05 3.42
N GLU A 29 -2.13 -2.90 3.71
CA GLU A 29 -0.76 -2.65 3.27
C GLU A 29 0.07 -3.89 3.65
N PRO A 30 1.02 -4.31 2.79
CA PRO A 30 1.91 -5.40 3.16
C PRO A 30 2.52 -5.13 4.54
N PRO A 31 2.90 -6.17 5.30
CA PRO A 31 3.60 -5.95 6.56
C PRO A 31 4.87 -5.12 6.32
N LEU A 32 5.28 -4.38 7.36
CA LEU A 32 6.56 -3.69 7.35
C LEU A 32 7.68 -4.73 7.28
N SER A 33 8.66 -4.50 6.42
CA SER A 33 9.84 -5.34 6.28
C SER A 33 11.05 -4.48 5.96
N ARG A 34 12.26 -5.03 6.19
CA ARG A 34 13.50 -4.33 5.86
C ARG A 34 13.58 -4.00 4.37
N GLU A 35 13.18 -4.93 3.51
CA GLU A 35 13.17 -4.76 2.06
C GLU A 35 12.25 -3.60 1.63
N ARG A 36 11.06 -3.49 2.23
CA ARG A 36 10.13 -2.38 1.93
C ARG A 36 10.66 -1.03 2.43
N ILE A 37 11.31 -1.01 3.60
CA ILE A 37 11.96 0.18 4.13
C ILE A 37 13.03 0.67 3.15
N VAL A 38 13.90 -0.24 2.70
CA VAL A 38 14.99 0.06 1.76
C VAL A 38 14.46 0.54 0.43
N ALA A 39 13.49 -0.16 -0.18
CA ALA A 39 12.89 0.26 -1.45
C ALA A 39 12.27 1.66 -1.36
N THR A 40 11.54 1.94 -0.27
CA THR A 40 10.92 3.26 -0.07
C THR A 40 11.96 4.35 0.22
N ALA A 41 13.06 4.01 0.89
CA ALA A 41 14.17 4.93 1.10
C ALA A 41 14.82 5.32 -0.24
N VAL A 42 15.06 4.36 -1.13
CA VAL A 42 15.56 4.63 -2.50
C VAL A 42 14.61 5.56 -3.25
N GLU A 43 13.30 5.30 -3.23
CA GLU A 43 12.31 6.19 -3.86
C GLU A 43 12.36 7.64 -3.32
N LEU A 44 12.54 7.80 -2.01
CA LEU A 44 12.65 9.12 -1.39
C LEU A 44 13.96 9.82 -1.78
N LEU A 45 15.06 9.08 -1.85
CA LEU A 45 16.37 9.60 -2.26
C LEU A 45 16.35 10.03 -3.73
N ASP A 46 15.74 9.24 -4.62
CA ASP A 46 15.58 9.60 -6.03
C ASP A 46 14.71 10.86 -6.20
N ALA A 47 13.63 10.96 -5.43
CA ALA A 47 12.67 12.06 -5.56
C ALA A 47 13.13 13.36 -4.91
N ARG A 48 13.91 13.29 -3.82
CA ARG A 48 14.19 14.44 -2.94
C ARG A 48 15.64 14.57 -2.51
N GLY A 49 16.52 13.68 -2.93
CA GLY A 49 17.91 13.63 -2.49
C GLY A 49 18.06 13.26 -1.01
N VAL A 50 19.29 13.37 -0.54
CA VAL A 50 19.73 13.00 0.83
C VAL A 50 18.94 13.74 1.91
N ASP A 51 18.66 15.03 1.72
CA ASP A 51 17.91 15.84 2.67
C ASP A 51 16.44 15.42 2.79
N GLY A 52 15.91 14.76 1.76
CA GLY A 52 14.54 14.25 1.73
C GLY A 52 14.33 12.99 2.56
N LEU A 53 15.39 12.23 2.87
CA LEU A 53 15.30 11.02 3.66
C LEU A 53 15.27 11.38 5.16
N THR A 54 14.11 11.22 5.78
CA THR A 54 13.93 11.36 7.23
C THR A 54 13.14 10.17 7.76
N MET A 55 13.38 9.77 9.01
CA MET A 55 12.67 8.62 9.61
C MET A 55 11.15 8.85 9.66
N ARG A 56 10.72 10.10 9.90
CA ARG A 56 9.30 10.47 9.86
C ARG A 56 8.74 10.37 8.44
N GLY A 57 9.39 11.00 7.46
CA GLY A 57 8.92 10.95 6.07
C GLY A 57 8.88 9.53 5.51
N LEU A 58 9.83 8.68 5.92
CA LEU A 58 9.85 7.27 5.57
C LEU A 58 8.67 6.50 6.20
N ALA A 59 8.41 6.72 7.49
CA ALA A 59 7.28 6.11 8.18
C ALA A 59 5.94 6.54 7.58
N ASP A 60 5.78 7.83 7.30
CA ASP A 60 4.58 8.40 6.66
C ASP A 60 4.36 7.77 5.28
N ARG A 61 5.42 7.60 4.49
CA ARG A 61 5.36 6.98 3.15
C ARG A 61 5.00 5.50 3.21
N LEU A 62 5.43 4.81 4.27
CA LEU A 62 5.16 3.39 4.52
C LEU A 62 3.80 3.14 5.20
N GLY A 63 3.06 4.18 5.60
CA GLY A 63 1.84 4.04 6.38
C GLY A 63 2.07 3.43 7.77
N SER A 64 3.26 3.64 8.34
CA SER A 64 3.69 3.01 9.59
C SER A 64 4.09 4.04 10.65
N GLY A 65 4.26 3.58 11.89
CA GLY A 65 4.82 4.42 12.96
C GLY A 65 6.35 4.47 12.87
N VAL A 66 6.95 5.60 13.24
CA VAL A 66 8.43 5.72 13.30
C VAL A 66 9.04 4.67 14.22
N MET A 67 8.39 4.36 15.34
CA MET A 67 8.83 3.31 16.27
C MET A 67 8.85 1.92 15.60
N SER A 68 7.91 1.66 14.68
CA SER A 68 7.87 0.40 13.92
C SER A 68 9.11 0.23 13.03
N LEU A 69 9.63 1.31 12.45
CA LEU A 69 10.84 1.27 11.64
C LEU A 69 12.05 0.79 12.46
N TYR A 70 12.18 1.28 13.70
CA TYR A 70 13.32 0.94 14.57
C TYR A 70 13.38 -0.52 15.01
N TRP A 71 12.35 -1.33 14.73
CA TRP A 71 12.43 -2.79 14.89
C TRP A 71 13.18 -3.48 13.75
N HIS A 72 13.37 -2.79 12.62
CA HIS A 72 13.98 -3.33 11.41
C HIS A 72 15.33 -2.69 11.07
N VAL A 73 15.57 -1.47 11.57
CA VAL A 73 16.78 -0.67 11.32
C VAL A 73 17.22 0.03 12.59
N ASP A 74 18.52 0.18 12.78
CA ASP A 74 19.06 0.76 14.03
C ASP A 74 18.92 2.28 14.05
N ASN A 75 19.14 2.93 12.91
CA ASN A 75 19.13 4.39 12.79
C ASN A 75 18.98 4.82 11.32
N LYS A 76 19.00 6.14 11.07
CA LYS A 76 18.89 6.71 9.72
C LYS A 76 20.08 6.34 8.82
N GLU A 77 21.29 6.26 9.38
CA GLU A 77 22.48 5.89 8.62
C GLU A 77 22.44 4.42 8.17
N ASP A 78 21.94 3.50 9.01
CA ASP A 78 21.69 2.11 8.60
C ASP A 78 20.71 2.03 7.41
N VAL A 79 19.68 2.89 7.37
CA VAL A 79 18.78 2.99 6.21
C VAL A 79 19.54 3.47 4.95
N PHE A 80 20.45 4.43 5.10
CA PHE A 80 21.28 4.90 3.97
C PHE A 80 22.22 3.82 3.46
N ASP A 81 22.93 3.15 4.35
CA ASP A 81 23.87 2.09 4.01
C ASP A 81 23.14 0.96 3.27
N LEU A 82 21.96 0.57 3.76
CA LEU A 82 21.14 -0.44 3.09
C LEU A 82 20.60 0.00 1.73
N ALA A 83 20.19 1.27 1.60
CA ALA A 83 19.77 1.81 0.31
C ALA A 83 20.93 1.81 -0.68
N LEU A 84 22.11 2.24 -0.25
CA LEU A 84 23.33 2.23 -1.05
C LEU A 84 23.69 0.82 -1.50
N ASP A 85 23.73 -0.12 -0.57
CA ASP A 85 23.99 -1.54 -0.85
C ASP A 85 22.99 -2.09 -1.87
N SER A 86 21.70 -1.77 -1.73
CA SER A 86 20.65 -2.26 -2.65
C SER A 86 20.80 -1.73 -4.07
N VAL A 87 21.32 -0.51 -4.25
CA VAL A 87 21.51 0.11 -5.56
C VAL A 87 22.85 -0.29 -6.18
N LEU A 88 23.88 -0.43 -5.35
CA LEU A 88 25.21 -0.83 -5.79
C LEU A 88 25.37 -2.34 -5.95
N GLU A 89 24.42 -3.15 -5.47
CA GLU A 89 24.41 -4.60 -5.69
C GLU A 89 24.47 -4.89 -7.19
N TYR A 90 25.68 -5.09 -7.71
CA TYR A 90 25.91 -5.47 -9.09
C TYR A 90 25.44 -6.91 -9.27
N ARG A 91 24.17 -7.07 -9.64
CA ARG A 91 23.65 -8.33 -10.18
C ARG A 91 24.16 -8.43 -11.60
N GLY A 92 25.35 -9.02 -11.76
CA GLY A 92 25.95 -9.25 -13.07
C GLY A 92 24.96 -9.84 -14.06
N SER A 93 25.10 -9.45 -15.33
CA SER A 93 24.21 -9.88 -16.40
C SER A 93 23.97 -11.39 -16.34
N PRO A 94 22.72 -11.88 -16.38
CA PRO A 94 22.47 -13.31 -16.47
C PRO A 94 23.18 -13.82 -17.72
N GLN A 95 24.10 -14.79 -17.55
CA GLN A 95 24.67 -15.50 -18.69
C GLN A 95 23.50 -16.26 -19.35
N ILE A 96 23.04 -15.75 -20.50
CA ILE A 96 22.18 -16.48 -21.44
C ILE A 96 23.05 -17.47 -22.21
#